data_AF-A0A136M527-F1
#
_entry.id   AF-A0A136M527-F1
#
_cell.length_a   1.000
_cell.length_b   1.000
_cell.length_c   1.000
_cell.angle_alpha   90.00
_cell.angle_beta   90.00
_cell.angle_gamma   90.00
#
_symmetry.space_group_name_H-M   'P 1'
#
loop_
_entity.id
_entity.type
_entity.pdbx_description
1 polymer ?
#
loop_
_entity_poly.entity_id
_entity_poly.type
_entity_poly.pdbx_seq_one_letter_code
_entity_poly.pdbx_strand_id
1 'polypeptide(L)' 'MNWTQLLSAQRIGQKQQLISEPSRSAFEQDYDRVIFSHPFRKLQDKTQVHPLPEHDFVHTRLTHSLEVSS' A
#
# COMPACT_ATOMS: atom_id res chain seq x y z
N MET A 1 -18.46 15.55 -11.75
CA MET A 1 -17.61 14.39 -11.45
C MET A 1 -18.51 13.23 -11.03
N ASN A 2 -18.31 12.03 -11.58
CA ASN A 2 -19.09 10.86 -11.21
C ASN A 2 -18.27 9.99 -10.24
N TRP A 3 -18.59 10.07 -8.94
CA TRP A 3 -17.82 9.41 -7.88
C TRP A 3 -17.90 7.88 -7.93
N THR A 4 -19.01 7.31 -8.39
CA THR A 4 -19.17 5.85 -8.47
C THR A 4 -18.28 5.24 -9.55
N GLN A 5 -17.99 6.01 -10.60
CA GLN A 5 -17.01 5.62 -11.61
C GLN A 5 -15.56 5.81 -11.14
N LEU A 6 -15.30 6.84 -10.33
CA LEU A 6 -13.96 7.14 -9.82
C LEU A 6 -13.52 6.19 -8.69
N LEU A 7 -14.45 5.74 -7.84
CA LEU A 7 -14.19 4.83 -6.71
C LEU A 7 -14.59 3.39 -7.07
N SER A 8 -14.09 2.88 -8.20
CA SER A 8 -14.37 1.52 -8.65
C SER A 8 -13.51 0.50 -7.91
N ALA A 9 -14.13 -0.58 -7.43
CA ALA A 9 -13.45 -1.74 -6.86
C ALA A 9 -13.06 -2.80 -7.92
N GLN A 10 -13.31 -2.53 -9.21
CA GLN A 10 -13.05 -3.48 -10.29
C GLN A 10 -11.55 -3.64 -10.54
N ARG A 11 -11.08 -4.88 -10.66
CA ARG A 11 -9.67 -5.20 -10.94
C ARG A 11 -9.47 -5.77 -12.33
N ILE A 12 -8.30 -5.52 -12.90
CA ILE A 12 -7.88 -6.09 -14.18
C ILE A 12 -7.87 -7.62 -14.07
N GLY A 13 -8.49 -8.30 -15.03
CA GLY A 13 -8.54 -9.76 -15.08
C GLY A 13 -9.59 -10.41 -14.18
N GLN A 14 -10.31 -9.65 -13.36
CA GLN A 14 -11.39 -10.17 -12.53
C GLN A 14 -12.68 -10.26 -13.37
N LYS A 15 -13.11 -11.49 -13.72
CA LYS A 15 -14.48 -11.72 -14.20
C LYS A 15 -15.41 -11.47 -13.02
N GLN A 16 -16.48 -10.69 -13.22
CA GLN A 16 -17.46 -10.24 -12.21
C GLN A 16 -17.59 -11.23 -11.05
N GLN A 17 -16.94 -10.92 -9.93
CA GLN A 17 -17.09 -11.73 -8.73
C GLN A 17 -18.34 -11.29 -7.99
N LEU A 18 -19.28 -12.22 -7.92
CA LEU A 18 -20.44 -12.18 -7.04
C LEU A 18 -19.97 -12.11 -5.58
N ILE A 19 -20.71 -11.30 -4.84
CA ILE A 19 -20.46 -10.85 -3.47
C ILE A 19 -20.23 -12.04 -2.53
N SER A 20 -19.11 -12.00 -1.82
CA SER A 20 -18.84 -12.82 -0.65
C SER A 20 -18.23 -11.87 0.36
N GLU A 21 -19.03 -11.41 1.33
CA GLU A 21 -18.66 -10.51 2.44
C GLU A 21 -17.28 -10.85 3.01
N PRO A 22 -16.22 -10.14 2.58
CA PRO A 22 -14.95 -10.21 3.24
C PRO A 22 -15.06 -9.27 4.44
N SER A 23 -14.51 -9.66 5.59
CA SER A 23 -14.42 -8.78 6.77
C SER A 23 -13.65 -7.47 6.54
N ARG A 24 -13.22 -7.19 5.30
CA ARG A 24 -12.46 -6.03 4.82
C ARG A 24 -13.00 -5.62 3.46
N SER A 25 -13.21 -4.32 3.27
CA SER A 25 -13.52 -3.70 1.99
C SER A 25 -12.47 -4.00 0.91
N ALA A 26 -12.84 -3.84 -0.36
CA ALA A 26 -11.90 -4.03 -1.47
C ALA A 26 -10.67 -3.10 -1.38
N PHE A 27 -10.83 -1.91 -0.80
CA PHE A 27 -9.77 -0.92 -0.62
C PHE A 27 -8.82 -1.29 0.53
N GLU A 28 -9.35 -1.80 1.65
CA GLU A 28 -8.52 -2.34 2.74
C GLU A 28 -7.70 -3.54 2.28
N GLN A 29 -8.29 -4.42 1.46
CA GLN A 29 -7.55 -5.53 0.87
C GLN A 29 -6.41 -5.05 -0.07
N ASP A 30 -6.60 -3.94 -0.78
CA ASP A 30 -5.53 -3.35 -1.58
C ASP A 30 -4.42 -2.76 -0.75
N TYR A 31 -4.78 -2.09 0.34
CA TYR A 31 -3.82 -1.59 1.31
C TYR A 31 -2.94 -2.75 1.82
N ASP A 32 -3.55 -3.86 2.24
CA ASP A 32 -2.81 -5.05 2.68
C ASP A 32 -1.89 -5.61 1.58
N ARG A 33 -2.37 -5.69 0.33
CA ARG A 33 -1.54 -6.17 -0.79
C ARG A 33 -0.31 -5.31 -0.99
N VAL A 34 -0.43 -3.99 -0.85
CA VAL A 34 0.71 -3.06 -0.96
C VAL A 34 1.65 -3.25 0.23
N ILE A 35 1.14 -3.22 1.46
CA ILE A 35 1.92 -3.35 2.71
C ILE A 35 2.72 -4.66 2.75
N PHE A 36 2.10 -5.77 2.36
CA PHE A 36 2.74 -7.09 2.34
C PHE A 36 3.46 -7.42 1.03
N SER A 37 3.59 -6.48 0.10
CA SER A 37 4.32 -6.71 -1.15
C SER A 37 5.84 -6.72 -0.93
N HIS A 38 6.55 -7.54 -1.72
CA HIS A 38 8.01 -7.54 -1.72
C HIS A 38 8.62 -6.17 -2.11
N PRO A 39 8.12 -5.46 -3.14
CA PRO A 39 8.61 -4.13 -3.49
C PRO A 39 8.48 -3.11 -2.35
N PHE A 40 7.38 -3.14 -1.60
CA PHE A 40 7.17 -2.22 -0.49
C PHE A 40 8.15 -2.49 0.66
N ARG A 41 8.38 -3.75 1.03
CA ARG A 41 9.40 -4.11 2.04
C ARG A 41 10.80 -3.64 1.67
N LYS A 42 11.18 -3.66 0.39
CA LYS A 42 12.49 -3.17 -0.07
C LYS A 42 12.70 -1.68 0.17
N LEU A 43 11.65 -0.90 0.49
CA LEU A 43 11.79 0.52 0.86
C LEU A 43 12.50 0.71 2.20
N GLN A 44 12.58 -0.34 3.05
CA GLN A 44 13.37 -0.32 4.27
C GLN A 44 14.86 -0.09 3.96
N ASP A 45 15.39 -0.75 2.94
CA ASP A 45 16.79 -0.60 2.50
C ASP A 45 17.00 0.56 1.52
N LYS A 46 16.08 1.54 1.51
CA LYS A 46 16.19 2.75 0.67
C LYS A 46 16.32 3.99 1.54
N THR A 47 17.41 4.70 1.32
CA THR A 47 17.64 6.03 1.87
C THR A 47 16.57 7.01 1.36
N GLN A 48 16.17 7.92 2.24
CA GLN A 48 15.32 9.05 1.87
C GLN A 48 16.18 10.24 1.45
N VAL A 49 17.04 10.73 2.36
CA VAL A 49 17.96 11.87 2.15
C VAL A 49 19.35 11.57 2.70
N HIS A 50 19.44 11.04 3.92
CA HIS A 50 20.71 10.67 4.54
C HIS A 50 21.11 9.23 4.20
N PRO A 51 22.42 8.91 4.18
CA PRO A 51 22.89 7.53 4.10
C PRO A 51 22.25 6.67 5.20
N LEU A 52 22.04 5.37 4.92
CA LEU A 52 21.56 4.43 5.94
C LEU A 52 22.62 4.36 7.05
N PRO A 53 22.32 4.79 8.28
CA PRO A 53 23.23 4.61 9.39
C PRO A 53 23.24 3.13 9.78
N GLU A 54 24.28 2.69 10.50
CA GLU A 54 24.26 1.38 11.16
C GLU A 54 23.28 1.31 12.35
N HIS A 55 22.64 2.44 12.69
CA HIS A 55 21.69 2.57 13.82
C HIS A 55 20.33 3.06 13.33
N ASP A 56 19.26 2.56 13.96
CA ASP A 56 17.86 2.60 13.50
C ASP A 56 17.13 3.97 13.56
N PHE A 57 17.83 5.07 13.81
CA PHE A 57 17.19 6.38 14.08
C PHE A 57 16.93 7.25 12.85
N VAL A 58 17.34 6.83 11.64
CA VAL A 58 17.10 7.59 10.40
C VAL A 58 15.93 6.99 9.62
N HIS A 59 15.07 7.88 9.12
CA HIS A 59 13.91 7.48 8.35
C HIS A 59 14.35 6.85 7.02
N THR A 60 13.77 5.70 6.72
CA THR A 60 13.90 5.04 5.44
C THR A 60 12.75 5.50 4.54
N ARG A 61 12.79 5.18 3.25
CA ARG A 61 11.62 5.45 2.38
C ARG A 61 10.37 4.72 2.87
N LEU A 62 10.52 3.60 3.58
CA LEU A 62 9.40 2.85 4.16
C LEU A 62 8.74 3.63 5.30
N THR A 63 9.50 4.06 6.30
CA THR A 63 8.94 4.76 7.48
C THR A 63 8.29 6.08 7.06
N HIS A 64 8.95 6.83 6.17
CA HIS A 64 8.36 8.04 5.61
C HIS A 64 7.05 7.79 4.86
N SER A 65 6.97 6.72 4.06
CA SER A 65 5.74 6.39 3.33
C SER A 65 4.60 6.00 4.27
N LEU A 66 4.91 5.35 5.40
CA LEU A 66 3.93 5.02 6.44
C LEU A 66 3.41 6.27 7.16
N GLU A 67 4.29 7.21 7.47
CA GLU A 67 3.92 8.51 8.05
C GLU A 67 3.00 9.32 7.13
N VAL A 68 3.28 9.34 5.82
CA VAL A 68 2.44 10.03 4.82
C VAL A 68 1.07 9.36 4.65
N SER A 69 0.98 8.05 4.90
CA SER A 69 -0.27 7.30 4.78
C SER A 69 -1.19 7.37 6.01
N SER A 70 -0.67 7.89 7.13
CA SER A 70 -1.38 8.05 8.41
C SER A 70 -2.18 9.35 8.44
#